data_AF-A0A5K1HY30-F1
#
_entry.id   AF-A0A5K1HY30-F1
#
_cell.length_a   1.000
_cell.length_b   1.000
_cell.length_c   1.000
_cell.angle_alpha   90.00
_cell.angle_beta   90.00
_cell.angle_gamma   90.00
#
_symmetry.space_group_name_H-M   'P 1'
#
loop_
_entity.id
_entity.type
_entity.pdbx_description
1 polymer ?
#
loop_
_entity_poly.entity_id
_entity_poly.type
_entity_poly.pdbx_seq_one_letter_code
_entity_poly.pdbx_strand_id
1 'polypeptide(L)' 'SLKGCGIHYIPNSIGDLALLKYLDLSYSRVRRLPSSIGKLCNLEMLSLNNSNIIE' A
#
# COMPACT_ATOMS: atom_id res chain seq x y z
N SER A 1 4.78 -7.41 3.88
CA SER A 1 5.51 -6.13 3.74
C SER A 1 6.05 -6.03 2.32
N LEU A 2 5.94 -4.86 1.68
CA LEU A 2 6.54 -4.54 0.38
C LEU A 2 7.62 -3.47 0.52
N LYS A 3 8.16 -3.32 1.74
CA LYS A 3 9.20 -2.34 2.07
C LYS A 3 10.44 -2.53 1.20
N GLY A 4 10.95 -1.45 0.63
CA GLY A 4 12.15 -1.46 -0.20
C GLY A 4 11.99 -2.21 -1.53
N CYS A 5 10.79 -2.70 -1.87
CA CYS A 5 10.54 -3.29 -3.17
C CYS A 5 10.55 -2.20 -4.25
N GLY A 6 11.12 -2.51 -5.42
CA GLY A 6 11.10 -1.65 -6.61
C GLY A 6 9.73 -1.53 -7.28
N ILE A 7 8.65 -1.69 -6.51
CA ILE A 7 7.27 -1.65 -6.99
C ILE A 7 6.87 -0.19 -7.24
N HIS A 8 6.33 0.05 -8.43
CA HIS A 8 5.88 1.38 -8.88
C HIS A 8 4.37 1.57 -8.76
N TYR A 9 3.60 0.46 -8.79
CA TYR A 9 2.15 0.45 -8.72
C TYR A 9 1.67 -0.71 -7.86
N ILE A 10 0.58 -0.50 -7.12
CA ILE A 10 -0.11 -1.56 -6.38
C ILE A 10 -1.38 -1.90 -7.16
N PRO A 11 -1.63 -3.18 -7.46
CA PRO A 11 -2.82 -3.57 -8.22
C PRO A 11 -4.10 -3.31 -7.42
N ASN A 12 -5.21 -3.06 -8.11
CA ASN A 12 -6.51 -2.87 -7.48
C ASN A 12 -6.96 -4.09 -6.64
N SER A 13 -6.48 -5.30 -6.96
CA SER A 13 -6.76 -6.51 -6.19
C SER A 13 -6.21 -6.49 -4.76
N ILE A 14 -5.35 -5.52 -4.39
CA ILE A 14 -4.96 -5.34 -2.99
C ILE A 14 -6.19 -5.15 -2.09
N GLY A 15 -7.24 -4.49 -2.60
CA GLY A 15 -8.48 -4.24 -1.87
C GLY A 15 -9.30 -5.49 -1.58
N ASP A 16 -8.99 -6.62 -2.20
CA ASP A 16 -9.66 -7.91 -1.94
C ASP A 16 -9.07 -8.61 -0.71
N LEU A 17 -7.96 -8.11 -0.16
CA LEU A 17 -7.33 -8.64 1.05
C LEU A 17 -8.07 -8.18 2.30
N ALA A 18 -9.30 -8.65 2.48
CA ALA A 18 -10.19 -8.25 3.56
C ALA A 18 -9.62 -8.46 4.96
N LEU A 19 -8.68 -9.39 5.14
CA LEU A 19 -8.03 -9.69 6.43
C LEU A 19 -6.68 -8.96 6.61
N LEU A 20 -6.25 -8.13 5.67
CA LEU A 20 -4.97 -7.44 5.74
C LEU A 20 -4.99 -6.38 6.84
N LYS A 21 -4.17 -6.59 7.87
CA LYS A 21 -4.03 -5.67 9.01
C LYS A 21 -2.86 -4.70 8.89
N TYR A 22 -1.78 -5.14 8.22
CA TYR A 22 -0.54 -4.38 8.14
C TYR A 22 -0.04 -4.32 6.70
N LEU A 23 0.08 -3.10 6.16
CA LEU A 23 0.66 -2.84 4.86
C LEU A 23 1.83 -1.87 4.99
N ASP A 24 3.03 -2.37 4.75
CA ASP A 24 4.25 -1.58 4.77
C ASP A 24 4.76 -1.36 3.35
N LEU A 25 4.73 -0.11 2.90
CA LEU A 25 5.21 0.38 1.61
C LEU A 25 6.44 1.27 1.77
N SER A 26 7.05 1.30 2.96
CA SER A 26 8.17 2.19 3.23
C SER A 26 9.32 1.95 2.25
N TYR A 27 10.01 3.00 1.82
CA TYR A 27 11.11 2.92 0.83
C TYR A 27 10.71 2.27 -0.51
N SER A 28 9.41 2.20 -0.83
CA SER A 28 8.95 1.74 -2.14
C SER A 28 8.95 2.88 -3.17
N ARG A 29 8.87 2.53 -4.45
CA ARG A 29 8.77 3.48 -5.56
C ARG A 29 7.32 3.78 -5.97
N VAL A 30 6.36 3.39 -5.12
CA VAL A 30 4.94 3.62 -5.35
C VAL A 30 4.67 5.12 -5.35
N ARG A 31 4.02 5.59 -6.43
CA ARG A 31 3.66 7.02 -6.59
C ARG A 31 2.22 7.33 -6.22
N ARG A 32 1.34 6.33 -6.32
CA ARG A 32 -0.10 6.44 -6.06
C ARG A 32 -0.60 5.14 -5.46
N LEU A 33 -1.55 5.26 -4.53
CA LEU A 33 -2.30 4.11 -4.03
C LEU A 33 -3.49 3.84 -4.97
N PRO A 34 -3.87 2.57 -5.19
CA PRO A 34 -5.07 2.23 -5.94
C PRO A 34 -6.31 2.74 -5.21
N SER A 35 -7.37 3.09 -5.94
CA SER A 35 -8.64 3.53 -5.33
C SER A 35 -9.25 2.45 -4.42
N SER A 36 -8.93 1.17 -4.67
CA SER A 36 -9.35 0.05 -3.83
C SER A 36 -8.63 -0.04 -2.48
N ILE A 37 -7.63 0.81 -2.19
CA ILE A 37 -6.99 0.84 -0.87
C ILE A 37 -8.00 1.12 0.24
N GLY A 38 -9.07 1.87 -0.05
CA GLY A 38 -10.18 2.12 0.87
C GLY A 38 -11.04 0.89 1.18
N LYS A 39 -10.89 -0.22 0.45
CA LYS A 39 -11.59 -1.49 0.74
C LYS A 39 -10.92 -2.33 1.83
N LEU A 40 -9.72 -1.94 2.26
CA LEU A 40 -8.97 -2.64 3.31
C LEU A 40 -9.55 -2.33 4.70
N CYS A 41 -10.78 -2.76 4.96
CA CYS A 41 -11.55 -2.38 6.15
C CYS A 41 -10.92 -2.86 7.49
N ASN A 42 -10.07 -3.89 7.45
CA ASN A 42 -9.34 -4.39 8.62
C ASN A 42 -7.91 -3.85 8.72
N LEU A 43 -7.51 -2.89 7.89
CA LEU A 43 -6.16 -2.33 7.92
C LEU A 43 -5.98 -1.47 9.16
N GLU A 44 -5.09 -1.92 10.04
CA GLU A 44 -4.73 -1.24 11.28
C GLU A 44 -3.54 -0.30 11.07
N MET A 45 -2.64 -0.63 10.14
CA MET A 45 -1.43 0.15 9.88
C MET A 45 -1.06 0.19 8.39
N LEU A 46 -0.87 1.40 7.89
CA LEU A 46 -0.28 1.70 6.58
C LEU A 46 0.99 2.52 6.79
N SER A 47 2.15 1.95 6.46
CA SER A 47 3.44 2.66 6.53
C SER A 47 3.88 3.13 5.16
N LEU A 48 4.03 4.44 5.00
CA LEU A 48 4.47 5.10 3.77
C LEU A 48 5.81 5.84 3.94
N ASN A 49 6.57 5.52 4.98
CA ASN A 49 7.82 6.23 5.30
C ASN A 49 8.81 6.18 4.14
N ASN A 50 9.38 7.33 3.76
CA ASN A 50 10.31 7.44 2.64
C ASN A 50 9.76 6.86 1.32
N SER A 51 8.45 7.00 1.10
CA SER A 51 7.77 6.68 -0.17
C SER A 51 7.55 7.96 -0.97
N ASN A 52 7.52 7.85 -2.30
CA ASN A 52 7.31 8.99 -3.20
C ASN A 52 5.82 9.14 -3.58
N ILE A 53 4.91 8.87 -2.64
CA ILE A 53 3.47 9.01 -2.87
C ILE A 53 3.13 10.49 -2.95
N ILE A 54 2.40 10.85 -3.99
CA ILE A 54 1.94 12.21 -4.26
C ILE A 54 0.42 12.21 -4.11
N GLU A 55 -0.11 13.16 -3.35
CA GLU A 55 -1.55 13.36 -3.16
C GLU A 55 -2.25 13.75 -4.47
#